data_AF-A0A1T1BMA4-F1
#
_entry.id   AF-A0A1T1BMA4-F1
#
_cell.length_a   1.000
_cell.length_b   1.000
_cell.length_c   1.000
_cell.angle_alpha   90.00
_cell.angle_beta   90.00
_cell.angle_gamma   90.00
#
_symmetry.space_group_name_H-M   'P 1'
#
loop_
_entity.id
_entity.type
_entity.pdbx_description
1 polymer ?
#
loop_
_entity_poly.entity_id
_entity_poly.type
_entity_poly.pdbx_seq_one_letter_code
_entity_poly.pdbx_strand_id
1 'polypeptide(L)'
;MDFNQAQANSEKNLKTIIEKSWADESFKQELIADPVKAIEKLSGQPLDLKGRKVIVTDQTDTSAIYINIPANPANMELTELELEAIAGGKGVEISWSFICVTW
;
A
#
# COMPACT_ATOMS: atom_id res chain seq x y z
N MET A 1 9.51 1.44 -16.75
CA MET A 1 8.89 0.54 -15.75
C MET A 1 7.45 0.96 -15.61
N ASP A 2 6.49 0.09 -15.95
CA ASP A 2 5.06 0.43 -15.90
C ASP A 2 4.57 0.59 -14.46
N PHE A 3 3.92 1.72 -14.17
CA PHE A 3 3.32 2.02 -12.86
C PHE A 3 2.35 0.92 -12.38
N ASN A 4 1.65 0.25 -13.30
CA ASN A 4 0.74 -0.85 -13.00
C ASN A 4 1.45 -2.11 -12.46
N GLN A 5 2.68 -2.38 -12.92
CA GLN A 5 3.43 -3.56 -12.49
C GLN A 5 3.98 -3.39 -11.07
N ALA A 6 4.40 -2.17 -10.70
CA ALA A 6 4.88 -1.86 -9.36
C ALA A 6 3.77 -1.95 -8.30
N GLN A 7 2.56 -1.50 -8.64
CA GLN A 7 1.39 -1.62 -7.75
C GLN A 7 0.98 -3.09 -7.58
N ALA A 8 0.87 -3.85 -8.68
CA ALA A 8 0.50 -5.27 -8.63
C ALA A 8 1.50 -6.14 -7.83
N ASN A 9 2.80 -5.86 -7.95
CA ASN A 9 3.82 -6.57 -7.17
C ASN A 9 3.75 -6.23 -5.67
N SER A 10 3.43 -4.99 -5.34
CA SER A 10 3.27 -4.53 -3.95
C SER A 10 2.06 -5.20 -3.28
N GLU A 11 0.93 -5.26 -3.99
CA GLU A 11 -0.29 -5.93 -3.53
C GLU A 11 -0.07 -7.43 -3.31
N LYS A 12 0.63 -8.09 -4.24
CA LYS A 12 0.98 -9.51 -4.13
C LYS A 12 1.82 -9.79 -2.89
N ASN A 13 2.81 -8.95 -2.59
CA ASN A 13 3.68 -9.12 -1.43
C ASN A 13 2.91 -8.98 -0.11
N LEU A 14 1.98 -8.02 -0.03
CA LEU A 14 1.13 -7.83 1.16
C LEU A 14 0.21 -9.05 1.39
N LYS A 15 -0.41 -9.58 0.33
CA LYS A 15 -1.24 -10.79 0.41
C LYS A 15 -0.46 -11.98 0.96
N THR A 16 0.77 -12.21 0.47
CA THR A 16 1.62 -13.29 0.96
C THR A 16 1.98 -13.15 2.45
N ILE A 17 2.26 -11.93 2.92
CA ILE A 17 2.53 -11.67 4.34
C ILE A 17 1.31 -12.01 5.20
N ILE A 18 0.12 -11.59 4.77
CA ILE A 18 -1.14 -11.85 5.48
C ILE A 18 -1.43 -13.35 5.52
N GLU A 19 -1.38 -14.05 4.38
CA GLU A 19 -1.64 -15.48 4.30
C GLU A 19 -0.66 -16.29 5.17
N LYS A 20 0.62 -15.92 5.16
CA LYS A 20 1.61 -16.55 6.03
C LYS A 20 1.32 -16.29 7.51
N SER A 21 0.86 -15.10 7.87
CA SER A 21 0.49 -14.75 9.24
C SER A 21 -0.70 -15.57 9.75
N TRP A 22 -1.60 -16.00 8.86
CA TRP A 22 -2.69 -16.92 9.22
C TRP A 22 -2.21 -18.38 9.33
N ALA A 23 -1.26 -18.79 8.49
CA ALA A 23 -0.79 -20.18 8.44
C ALA A 23 0.29 -20.50 9.50
N ASP A 24 1.04 -19.51 9.95
CA ASP A 24 2.19 -19.66 10.85
C ASP A 24 2.10 -18.65 12.01
N GLU A 25 1.65 -19.15 13.17
CA GLU A 25 1.52 -18.35 14.39
C GLU A 25 2.87 -17.80 14.86
N SER A 26 3.97 -18.53 14.68
CA SER A 26 5.31 -18.05 15.07
C SER A 26 5.72 -16.87 14.20
N PHE A 27 5.45 -16.94 12.89
CA PHE A 27 5.68 -15.82 12.00
C PHE A 27 4.80 -14.62 12.35
N LYS A 28 3.52 -14.83 12.69
CA LYS A 28 2.64 -13.73 13.12
C LYS A 28 3.17 -13.02 14.37
N GLN A 29 3.59 -13.78 15.38
CA GLN A 29 4.18 -13.20 16.61
C GLN A 29 5.50 -12.46 16.30
N GLU A 30 6.35 -12.99 15.42
CA GLU A 30 7.56 -12.30 14.98
C GLU A 30 7.25 -11.01 14.21
N LEU A 31 6.26 -11.04 13.32
CA LEU A 31 5.83 -9.90 12.52
C LEU A 31 5.26 -8.77 13.38
N ILE A 32 4.54 -9.10 14.46
CA ILE A 32 4.03 -8.12 15.43
C ILE A 32 5.17 -7.51 16.24
N ALA A 33 6.13 -8.33 16.67
CA ALA A 33 7.24 -7.89 17.52
C ALA A 33 8.29 -7.06 16.76
N ASP A 34 8.67 -7.50 15.55
CA ASP A 34 9.66 -6.87 14.68
C ASP A 34 9.26 -7.01 13.21
N PRO A 35 8.38 -6.12 12.71
CA PRO A 35 7.82 -6.25 11.36
C PRO A 35 8.87 -6.12 10.27
N VAL A 36 9.89 -5.27 10.48
CA VAL A 36 10.95 -5.05 9.49
C VAL A 36 11.74 -6.33 9.31
N LYS A 37 12.25 -6.90 10.41
CA LYS A 37 13.05 -8.11 10.38
C LYS A 37 12.27 -9.31 9.83
N ALA A 38 10.99 -9.45 10.19
CA ALA A 38 10.15 -10.53 9.69
C ALA A 38 9.93 -10.43 8.16
N ILE A 39 9.69 -9.22 7.65
CA ILE A 39 9.48 -8.98 6.20
C ILE A 39 10.79 -9.16 5.42
N GLU A 40 11.93 -8.72 5.95
CA GLU A 40 13.23 -8.91 5.32
C GLU A 40 13.61 -10.40 5.23
N LYS A 41 13.34 -11.17 6.30
CA LYS A 41 13.51 -12.63 6.29
C LYS A 41 12.62 -13.31 5.26
N LEU A 42 11.38 -12.86 5.12
CA LEU A 42 10.42 -13.44 4.17
C LEU A 42 10.76 -13.11 2.72
N SER A 43 11.12 -11.86 2.45
CA SER A 43 11.40 -11.36 1.10
C SER A 43 12.83 -11.64 0.64
N GLY A 44 13.76 -11.88 1.56
CA GLY A 44 15.19 -12.03 1.28
C GLY A 44 15.85 -10.74 0.80
N GLN A 45 15.19 -9.59 0.95
CA GLN A 45 15.65 -8.28 0.51
C GLN A 45 15.52 -7.27 1.65
N PRO A 46 16.42 -6.28 1.74
CA PRO A 46 16.30 -5.22 2.73
C PRO A 46 15.07 -4.33 2.44
N LEU A 47 14.40 -3.90 3.51
CA LEU A 47 13.18 -3.10 3.39
C LEU A 47 13.51 -1.60 3.46
N ASP A 48 13.40 -0.89 2.33
CA ASP A 48 13.54 0.57 2.32
C ASP A 48 12.25 1.26 2.78
N LEU A 49 12.27 1.72 4.02
CA LEU A 49 11.14 2.41 4.64
C LEU A 49 11.15 3.92 4.42
N LYS A 50 12.23 4.49 3.88
CA LYS A 50 12.42 5.95 3.73
C LYS A 50 12.12 6.73 5.01
N GLY A 51 12.63 6.23 6.14
CA GLY A 51 12.42 6.84 7.47
C GLY A 51 11.05 6.58 8.10
N ARG A 52 10.17 5.80 7.47
CA ARG A 52 8.86 5.43 8.03
C ARG A 52 8.98 4.22 8.96
N LYS A 53 8.04 4.09 9.89
CA LYS A 53 7.92 2.92 10.77
C LYS A 53 6.77 2.03 10.28
N VAL A 54 6.99 0.72 10.30
CA VAL A 54 5.92 -0.28 10.10
C VAL A 54 5.34 -0.64 11.46
N ILE A 55 4.01 -0.62 11.56
CA ILE A 55 3.27 -1.06 12.74
C ILE A 55 2.33 -2.17 12.29
N VAL A 56 2.37 -3.30 13.00
CA VAL A 56 1.51 -4.46 12.75
C VAL A 56 0.71 -4.74 14.02
N THR A 57 -0.58 -4.92 13.87
CA THR A 57 -1.52 -5.19 14.96
C THR A 57 -2.40 -6.36 14.58
N ASP A 58 -2.49 -7.37 15.44
CA ASP A 58 -3.43 -8.48 15.27
C ASP A 58 -4.85 -8.00 15.55
N GLN A 59 -5.74 -8.10 14.56
CA GLN A 59 -7.15 -7.70 14.67
C GLN A 59 -8.10 -8.89 14.87
N THR A 60 -7.62 -9.99 15.43
CA THR A 60 -8.43 -11.20 15.67
C THR A 60 -9.45 -11.02 16.82
N ASP A 61 -9.21 -10.09 17.75
CA ASP A 61 -10.12 -9.83 18.88
C ASP A 61 -11.44 -9.20 18.40
N THR A 62 -12.53 -9.97 18.47
CA THR A 62 -13.87 -9.57 18.03
C THR A 62 -14.55 -8.55 18.95
N SER A 63 -13.98 -8.29 20.14
CA SER A 63 -14.47 -7.27 21.07
C SER A 63 -13.84 -5.89 20.83
N ALA A 64 -12.77 -5.82 20.02
CA ALA A 64 -12.05 -4.60 19.71
C ALA A 64 -12.43 -4.03 18.34
N ILE A 65 -12.50 -2.70 18.24
CA ILE A 65 -12.67 -2.00 16.96
C ILE A 65 -11.40 -1.21 16.67
N TYR A 66 -10.79 -1.48 15.51
CA TYR A 66 -9.58 -0.80 15.06
C TYR A 66 -9.93 0.32 14.08
N ILE A 67 -9.48 1.54 14.38
CA ILE A 67 -9.69 2.72 13.53
C ILE A 67 -8.32 3.30 13.19
N ASN A 68 -8.00 3.36 11.89
CA ASN A 68 -6.79 4.00 11.38
C ASN A 68 -7.13 5.44 10.98
N ILE A 69 -6.50 6.42 11.63
CA ILE A 69 -6.65 7.84 11.28
C ILE A 69 -5.47 8.24 10.40
N PRO A 70 -5.68 8.57 9.11
CA PRO A 70 -4.61 9.02 8.24
C PRO A 70 -4.08 10.38 8.70
N ALA A 71 -2.81 10.67 8.38
CA ALA A 71 -2.25 11.98 8.63
C ALA A 71 -3.03 13.05 7.85
N ASN A 72 -3.23 14.21 8.47
CA ASN A 72 -3.93 15.33 7.83
C ASN A 72 -3.14 15.79 6.60
N PRO A 73 -3.72 15.77 5.39
CA PRO A 73 -3.03 16.19 4.17
C PRO A 73 -2.57 17.65 4.21
N ALA A 74 -3.23 18.52 5.00
CA ALA A 74 -2.82 19.92 5.15
C ALA A 74 -1.51 20.10 5.94
N ASN A 75 -1.10 19.08 6.73
CA ASN A 75 0.16 19.06 7.47
C ASN A 75 1.24 18.20 6.78
N MET A 76 0.92 17.62 5.62
CA MET A 76 1.93 16.98 4.78
C MET A 76 2.60 18.08 3.98
N GLU A 77 3.83 18.47 4.34
CA GLU A 77 4.72 19.15 3.42
C GLU A 77 5.07 18.14 2.32
N LEU A 78 4.24 18.12 1.27
CA LEU A 78 4.54 17.38 0.05
C LEU A 78 5.72 18.09 -0.61
N THR A 79 6.78 17.33 -0.89
CA THR A 79 7.80 17.83 -1.81
C THR A 79 7.14 18.03 -3.19
N GLU A 80 7.57 19.00 -4.01
CA GLU A 80 6.94 19.31 -5.31
C GLU A 80 6.77 18.05 -6.21
N LEU A 81 7.67 17.09 -6.09
CA LEU A 81 7.65 15.80 -6.80
C LEU A 81 6.51 14.86 -6.36
N GLU A 82 6.09 14.91 -5.09
CA GLU A 82 4.97 14.12 -4.57
C GLU A 82 3.61 14.75 -4.91
N LEU A 83 3.57 16.08 -5.04
CA LEU A 83 2.41 16.83 -5.53
C LEU A 83 2.11 16.52 -7.01
N GLU A 84 3.13 16.51 -7.88
CA GLU A 84 2.93 16.17 -9.31
C GLU A 84 2.38 14.75 -9.52
N ALA A 85 2.76 13.79 -8.66
CA ALA A 85 2.26 12.42 -8.72
C ALA A 85 0.77 12.30 -8.34
N ILE A 86 0.28 13.16 -7.43
CA ILE A 86 -1.12 13.20 -6.98
C ILE A 86 -1.97 14.09 -7.91
N ALA A 87 -1.39 15.17 -8.43
CA ALA A 87 -2.08 16.17 -9.27
C ALA A 87 -2.11 15.81 -10.77
N GLY A 88 -1.39 14.78 -11.21
CA GLY A 88 -1.33 14.30 -12.59
C GLY A 88 -2.60 13.63 -13.13
N GLY A 89 -3.79 14.06 -12.71
CA GLY A 89 -5.06 13.74 -13.34
C GLY A 89 -5.07 14.32 -14.75
N LYS A 90 -4.49 13.60 -15.72
CA LYS A 90 -4.55 13.98 -17.13
C LYS A 90 -6.00 13.93 -17.57
N GLY A 91 -6.55 15.13 -17.79
CA GLY A 91 -7.88 15.35 -18.31
C GLY A 91 -8.11 14.51 -19.56
N VAL A 92 -9.05 13.58 -19.46
CA VAL A 92 -9.81 13.14 -20.61
C VAL A 92 -10.77 14.28 -20.92
N GLU A 93 -10.36 15.20 -21.79
CA GLU A 93 -11.31 16.02 -22.52
C GLU A 93 -12.08 15.08 -23.45
N ILE A 94 -13.18 14.53 -22.94
CA ILE A 94 -14.21 13.94 -23.78
C ILE A 94 -14.87 15.10 -24.53
N SER A 95 -14.35 15.41 -25.72
CA SER A 95 -15.07 16.18 -26.71
C SER A 95 -16.31 15.37 -27.11
N TRP A 96 -17.48 15.86 -26.72
CA TRP A 96 -18.81 15.30 -27.01
C TRP A 96 -19.26 15.53 -28.46
N SER A 97 -18.36 15.33 -29.42
CA SER A 97 -18.67 15.31 -30.86
C SER A 97 -17.87 14.15 -31.45
N PHE A 98 -18.43 13.04 -31.93
CA PHE A 98 -19.67 12.86 -32.66
C PHE A 98 -20.23 11.46 -32.40
N ILE A 99 -21.49 11.40 -31.96
CA ILE A 99 -22.36 10.26 -32.29
C ILE A 99 -22.87 10.51 -33.71
N CYS A 100 -22.75 9.51 -34.59
CA CYS A 100 -23.70 9.07 -35.64
C CYS A 100 -22.99 8.62 -36.93
N VAL A 101 -23.04 7.32 -37.24
CA VAL A 101 -23.73 6.71 -38.42
C VAL A 101 -23.16 5.29 -38.66
N THR A 102 -24.08 4.34 -38.82
CA THR A 102 -23.93 2.91 -39.15
C THR A 102 -23.50 2.66 -40.61
N TRP A 103 -22.94 1.47 -40.86
CA TRP A 103 -22.66 0.77 -42.16
C TRP A 103 -22.98 1.49 -43.47
#